data_AF-D3X7I4-F1
#
_entry.id   AF-D3X7I4-F1
#
_cell.length_a   1.000
_cell.length_b   1.000
_cell.length_c   1.000
_cell.angle_alpha   90.00
_cell.angle_beta   90.00
_cell.angle_gamma   90.00
#
_symmetry.space_group_name_H-M   'P 1'
#
loop_
_entity.id
_entity.type
_entity.pdbx_description
1 polymer ?
#
loop_
_entity_poly.entity_id
_entity_poly.type
_entity_poly.pdbx_seq_one_letter_code
_entity_poly.pdbx_strand_id
1 'polypeptide(L)' 'GKGKSCYYRFLSKGQQWIWLQTHYYITYHQWNSKPEFIVCTHTVVSYAEVR' A
#
# COMPACT_ATOMS: atom_id res chain seq x y z
N GLY A 1 -6.09 5.77 11.53
CA GLY A 1 -4.77 6.24 11.04
C GLY A 1 -4.70 6.09 9.53
N LYS A 2 -3.96 6.97 8.84
CA LYS A 2 -3.76 6.93 7.38
C LYS A 2 -2.33 7.31 7.02
N GLY A 3 -1.86 6.88 5.85
CA GLY A 3 -0.52 7.21 5.40
C GLY A 3 -0.25 6.84 3.95
N LYS A 4 0.98 7.14 3.54
CA LYS A 4 1.54 6.86 2.23
C LYS A 4 2.89 6.19 2.44
N SER A 5 3.11 5.05 1.79
CA SER A 5 4.40 4.36 1.87
C SER A 5 5.48 5.10 1.06
N CYS A 6 6.74 4.83 1.38
CA CYS A 6 7.83 5.03 0.43
C CYS A 6 7.62 4.16 -0.82
N TYR A 7 8.38 4.41 -1.88
CA TYR A 7 8.47 3.45 -2.98
C TYR A 7 9.10 2.15 -2.49
N TYR A 8 8.50 1.02 -2.83
CA TYR A 8 9.01 -0.30 -2.46
C TYR A 8 8.82 -1.31 -3.59
N ARG A 9 9.54 -2.43 -3.48
CA ARG A 9 9.48 -3.53 -4.45
C ARG A 9 8.47 -4.58 -4.02
N PHE A 10 7.61 -4.99 -4.94
CA PHE A 10 6.67 -6.09 -4.77
C PHE A 10 7.01 -7.23 -5.75
N LEU A 11 7.15 -8.46 -5.24
CA LEU A 11 7.48 -9.63 -6.05
C LEU A 11 6.21 -10.21 -6.65
N SER A 12 6.06 -10.07 -7.96
CA SER A 12 4.92 -10.63 -8.68
C SER A 12 5.04 -12.15 -8.85
N LYS A 13 3.92 -12.80 -9.22
CA LYS A 13 3.88 -14.24 -9.54
C LYS A 13 4.88 -14.63 -10.64
N GLY A 14 5.16 -13.72 -11.59
CA GLY A 14 6.15 -13.93 -12.64
C GLY A 14 7.61 -13.80 -12.18
N GLN A 15 7.87 -13.75 -10.87
CA GLN A 15 9.20 -13.56 -10.28
C GLN A 15 9.88 -12.24 -10.71
N GLN A 16 9.07 -11.21 -10.99
CA GLN A 16 9.55 -9.88 -11.30
C GLN A 16 9.20 -8.90 -10.20
N TRP A 17 10.15 -8.02 -9.89
CA TRP A 17 9.96 -6.90 -8.97
C TRP A 17 9.32 -5.71 -9.70
N ILE A 18 8.15 -5.29 -9.24
CA ILE A 18 7.51 -4.03 -9.65
C ILE A 18 7.67 -2.99 -8.54
N TRP A 19 7.71 -1.71 -8.92
CA TRP A 19 7.68 -0.63 -7.94
C TRP A 19 6.24 -0.27 -7.60
N LEU A 20 5.94 -0.18 -6.31
CA LEU A 20 4.65 0.27 -5.80
C LEU A 20 4.83 1.47 -4.88
N GLN A 21 3.82 2.33 -4.88
CA GLN A 21 3.54 3.26 -3.79
C GLN A 21 2.13 2.99 -3.28
N THR A 22 1.96 2.87 -1.97
CA THR A 22 0.69 2.48 -1.37
C THR A 22 0.14 3.60 -0.51
N HIS A 23 -1.09 4.01 -0.80
CA HIS A 23 -1.89 4.79 0.15
C HIS A 23 -2.68 3.81 1.02
N TYR A 24 -2.72 4.07 2.32
CA TYR A 24 -3.41 3.19 3.25
C TYR A 24 -4.15 3.96 4.34
N TYR A 25 -5.20 3.34 4.86
CA TYR A 25 -5.88 3.80 6.07
C TYR A 25 -6.47 2.62 6.84
N ILE A 26 -6.60 2.79 8.15
CA ILE A 26 -7.18 1.82 9.07
C ILE A 26 -8.69 2.07 9.12
N THR A 27 -9.47 1.03 8.84
CA THR A 27 -10.90 1.00 9.13
C THR A 27 -11.10 0.49 10.55
N TYR A 28 -11.99 1.14 11.29
CA TYR A 28 -12.31 0.79 12.67
C TYR A 28 -13.72 0.21 12.73
N HIS A 29 -13.88 -0.82 13.56
CA HIS A 29 -15.14 -1.47 13.80
C HIS A 29 -16.16 -0.49 14.41
N GLN A 30 -17.35 -0.44 13.81
CA GLN A 30 -18.35 0.64 14.01
C GLN A 30 -18.77 0.85 15.47
N TRP A 31 -18.74 -0.21 16.28
CA TRP A 31 -19.30 -0.20 17.64
C TRP A 31 -18.28 -0.05 18.77
N ASN A 32 -17.01 -0.39 18.54
CA ASN A 32 -16.01 -0.45 19.60
C ASN A 32 -14.70 0.27 19.27
N SER A 33 -14.65 0.94 18.10
CA SER A 33 -13.48 1.69 17.63
C SER A 33 -12.18 0.87 17.59
N LYS A 34 -12.24 -0.46 17.59
CA LYS A 34 -11.06 -1.31 17.42
C LYS A 34 -10.68 -1.37 15.94
N PRO A 35 -9.38 -1.39 15.60
CA PRO A 35 -8.94 -1.61 14.22
C PRO A 35 -9.51 -2.93 13.69
N GLU A 36 -10.09 -2.90 12.49
CA GLU A 36 -10.69 -4.08 11.86
C GLU A 36 -9.81 -4.57 10.71
N PHE A 37 -9.47 -3.67 9.78
CA PHE A 37 -8.57 -3.96 8.67
C PHE A 37 -7.90 -2.69 8.15
N ILE A 38 -6.84 -2.87 7.36
CA ILE A 38 -6.15 -1.79 6.65
C ILE A 38 -6.58 -1.85 5.19
N VAL A 39 -7.12 -0.76 4.68
CA VAL A 39 -7.38 -0.61 3.25
C VAL A 39 -6.11 -0.11 2.59
N CYS A 40 -5.70 -0.77 1.51
CA CYS A 40 -4.55 -0.40 0.70
C CYS A 40 -4.98 -0.13 -0.74
N THR A 41 -4.52 0.98 -1.29
CA THR A 41 -4.59 1.27 -2.73
C THR A 41 -3.17 1.35 -3.27
N HIS A 42 -2.84 0.40 -4.15
CA HIS A 42 -1.50 0.26 -4.74
C HIS A 42 -1.45 0.97 -6.09
N THR A 43 -0.48 1.86 -6.27
CA THR A 43 -0.15 2.44 -7.58
C THR A 43 1.14 1.81 -8.08
N VAL A 44 1.10 1.22 -9.28
CA VAL A 44 2.31 0.80 -9.99
C VAL A 44 3.02 2.05 -10.49
N VAL A 45 4.29 2.21 -10.11
CA VAL A 45 5.09 3.37 -10.49
C VAL A 45 6.23 2.94 -11.41
N SER A 46 6.60 3.82 -12.34
CA SER A 46 7.71 3.61 -13.24
C SER A 46 9.05 3.83 -12.52
N TYR A 47 10.14 3.28 -13.07
CA TYR A 47 11.47 3.53 -12.52
C TYR A 47 11.88 5.02 -12.61
N ALA A 48 11.34 5.77 -13.57
CA ALA A 48 11.62 7.19 -13.73
C ALA A 48 11.07 8.01 -12.54
N GLU A 49 9.93 7.60 -11.95
CA GLU A 49 9.34 8.26 -10.78
C GLU A 49 10.05 7.91 -9.46
N VAL A 50 10.83 6.82 -9.44
CA VAL A 50 11.58 6.39 -8.26
C VAL A 50 12.96 7.05 -8.18
N ARG A 51 13.46 7.57 -9.30
CA ARG A 51 14.73 8.30 -9.40
C ARG A 51 14.58 9.76 -8.96
#